data_AF-A0A257X841-F1
#
_entry.id   AF-A0A257X841-F1
#
_cell.length_a   1.000
_cell.length_b   1.000
_cell.length_c   1.000
_cell.angle_alpha   90.00
_cell.angle_beta   90.00
_cell.angle_gamma   90.00
#
_symmetry.space_group_name_H-M   'P 1'
#
loop_
_entity.id
_entity.type
_entity.pdbx_description
1 polymer ?
#
loop_
_entity_poly.entity_id
_entity_poly.type
_entity_poly.pdbx_seq_one_letter_code
_entity_poly.pdbx_strand_id
1 'polypeptide(L)'
;YDAVADADPAYLVMEYVRGGTLEPHTRPDRLLPIGDVLEMIFKCTRALDFAWRLGVIHRDLKPANIMRVEEPRNDGHHQPGTNVKVSDFGAAMSISASETKVSGVGSPAYMSPQQIKEHPLNHQTDIFSLGVVMYQLLTGQLPFQGSNNYSMMYQITHAEPVPPSAFRPELPPALDAIVMRALQKSLDDRYPTWDAFSFDLAEAFRGESLREQDNRIADSEKFNSLRRLAFFRDFTDVELWEVVRLGEWHRVAGGQMLLREGDAADGFFILAEGELKVTKARKLLNVLSAGECVGEMAWLTPEHGTRGADVSTLCESVVIHLANAALERASEPCRHRFDRAFLRILVERLALANQRLTNV
;
A
#
# COMPACT_ATOMS: atom_id res chain seq x y z
N TYR A 1 6.36 17.83 15.82
CA TYR A 1 5.02 18.37 15.57
C TYR A 1 4.43 18.80 16.89
N ASP A 2 3.68 19.89 16.92
CA ASP A 2 3.23 20.58 18.14
C ASP A 2 1.81 21.13 17.95
N ALA A 3 1.06 21.31 19.03
CA ALA A 3 -0.29 21.87 19.01
C ALA A 3 -0.45 22.84 20.18
N VAL A 4 -0.80 24.08 19.88
CA VAL A 4 -1.02 25.11 20.89
C VAL A 4 -2.49 25.53 20.85
N ALA A 5 -3.26 24.95 21.77
CA ALA A 5 -4.70 25.18 21.87
C ALA A 5 -5.06 26.49 22.60
N ASP A 6 -4.16 26.97 23.48
CA ASP A 6 -4.40 28.16 24.33
C ASP A 6 -3.93 29.49 23.69
N ALA A 7 -3.48 29.47 22.44
CA ALA A 7 -3.11 30.67 21.69
C ALA A 7 -4.32 31.28 20.97
N ASP A 8 -4.26 32.58 20.64
CA ASP A 8 -5.23 33.25 19.77
C ASP A 8 -4.51 33.88 18.54
N PRO A 9 -4.61 33.27 17.34
CA PRO A 9 -5.35 32.04 17.03
C PRO A 9 -4.61 30.79 17.52
N ALA A 10 -5.38 29.74 17.85
CA ALA A 10 -4.83 28.41 18.10
C ALA A 10 -4.19 27.87 16.81
N TYR A 11 -3.10 27.11 16.95
CA TYR A 11 -2.37 26.58 15.79
C TYR A 11 -1.87 25.15 15.99
N LEU A 12 -1.82 24.41 14.89
CA LEU A 12 -1.32 23.03 14.81
C LEU A 12 -0.14 23.00 13.83
N VAL A 13 1.03 22.54 14.30
CA VAL A 13 2.23 22.38 13.48
C VAL A 13 2.32 20.92 13.03
N MET A 14 2.03 20.68 11.74
CA MET A 14 2.05 19.36 11.13
C MET A 14 3.17 19.20 10.10
N GLU A 15 3.38 17.97 9.62
CA GLU A 15 4.32 17.68 8.54
C GLU A 15 3.96 18.45 7.28
N TYR A 16 4.95 19.07 6.64
CA TYR A 16 4.76 19.64 5.31
C TYR A 16 4.92 18.56 4.23
N VAL A 17 3.82 18.21 3.57
CA VAL A 17 3.80 17.24 2.47
C VAL A 17 3.86 17.97 1.13
N ARG A 18 5.01 17.87 0.44
CA ARG A 18 5.33 18.68 -0.75
C ARG A 18 4.44 18.42 -1.96
N GLY A 19 3.98 17.19 -2.18
CA GLY A 19 3.30 16.79 -3.42
C GLY A 19 1.85 17.29 -3.57
N GLY A 20 1.36 18.09 -2.62
CA GLY A 20 0.04 18.70 -2.69
C GLY A 20 -1.11 17.71 -2.51
N THR A 21 -2.35 18.18 -2.68
CA THR A 21 -3.57 17.38 -2.49
C THR A 21 -3.99 16.67 -3.78
N LEU A 22 -4.95 15.74 -3.71
CA LEU A 22 -5.55 15.10 -4.88
C LEU A 22 -6.62 15.97 -5.57
N GLU A 23 -7.02 17.10 -4.98
CA GLU A 23 -8.06 17.99 -5.53
C GLU A 23 -7.83 18.41 -6.99
N PRO A 24 -6.61 18.78 -7.43
CA PRO A 24 -6.37 19.15 -8.83
C PRO A 24 -6.66 18.02 -9.84
N HIS A 25 -6.69 16.77 -9.39
CA HIS A 25 -6.89 15.56 -10.21
C HIS A 25 -8.35 15.11 -10.29
N THR A 26 -9.29 15.95 -9.84
CA THR A 26 -10.72 15.67 -9.80
C THR A 26 -11.49 16.22 -10.98
N ARG A 27 -10.78 16.62 -12.05
CA ARG A 27 -11.33 17.22 -13.27
C ARG A 27 -10.99 16.36 -14.49
N PRO A 28 -11.88 16.25 -15.50
CA PRO A 28 -11.66 15.39 -16.66
C PRO A 28 -10.36 15.68 -17.42
N ASP A 29 -9.89 16.93 -17.42
CA ASP A 29 -8.66 17.39 -18.07
C ASP A 29 -7.37 17.13 -17.26
N ARG A 30 -7.50 16.59 -16.03
CA ARG A 30 -6.38 16.39 -15.10
C ARG A 30 -6.38 15.03 -14.40
N LEU A 31 -7.09 14.07 -14.96
CA LEU A 31 -7.18 12.71 -14.40
C LEU A 31 -5.81 12.05 -14.34
N LEU A 32 -5.63 11.25 -13.29
CA LEU A 32 -4.47 10.40 -13.14
C LEU A 32 -4.64 9.10 -13.95
N PRO A 33 -3.53 8.40 -14.26
CA PRO A 33 -3.57 7.02 -14.73
C PRO A 33 -4.42 6.14 -13.78
N ILE A 34 -5.12 5.15 -14.33
CA ILE A 34 -6.03 4.32 -13.53
C ILE A 34 -5.24 3.56 -12.46
N GLY A 35 -4.12 2.94 -12.84
CA GLY A 35 -3.23 2.24 -11.91
C GLY A 35 -2.77 3.13 -10.74
N ASP A 36 -2.42 4.39 -11.01
CA ASP A 36 -2.03 5.35 -9.98
C ASP A 36 -3.18 5.63 -9.00
N VAL A 37 -4.41 5.85 -9.50
CA VAL A 37 -5.59 6.05 -8.66
C VAL A 37 -5.84 4.83 -7.79
N LEU A 38 -5.80 3.62 -8.37
CA LEU A 38 -6.03 2.38 -7.62
C LEU A 38 -4.99 2.18 -6.51
N GLU A 39 -3.71 2.44 -6.81
CA GLU A 39 -2.65 2.30 -5.81
C GLU A 39 -2.79 3.33 -4.67
N MET A 40 -3.13 4.58 -5.00
CA MET A 40 -3.40 5.62 -4.00
C MET A 40 -4.60 5.26 -3.12
N ILE A 41 -5.72 4.84 -3.72
CA ILE A 41 -6.93 4.44 -2.98
C ILE A 41 -6.65 3.22 -2.11
N PHE A 42 -5.92 2.23 -2.61
CA PHE A 42 -5.48 1.08 -1.83
C PHE A 42 -4.68 1.51 -0.59
N LYS A 43 -3.71 2.43 -0.74
CA LYS A 43 -2.95 3.00 0.38
C LYS A 43 -3.86 3.75 1.38
N CYS A 44 -4.87 4.49 0.89
CA CYS A 44 -5.89 5.10 1.75
C CYS A 44 -6.69 4.07 2.56
N THR A 45 -7.09 2.93 1.97
CA THR A 45 -7.82 1.89 2.73
C THR A 45 -7.01 1.38 3.92
N ARG A 46 -5.68 1.22 3.76
CA ARG A 46 -4.78 0.77 4.83
C ARG A 46 -4.63 1.82 5.93
N ALA A 47 -4.47 3.08 5.55
CA ALA A 47 -4.38 4.20 6.49
C ALA A 47 -5.66 4.35 7.32
N LEU A 48 -6.83 4.23 6.68
CA LEU A 48 -8.13 4.35 7.33
C LEU A 48 -8.48 3.12 8.17
N ASP A 49 -8.06 1.91 7.79
CA ASP A 49 -8.17 0.73 8.64
C ASP A 49 -7.34 0.87 9.92
N PHE A 50 -6.12 1.38 9.79
CA PHE A 50 -5.26 1.67 10.94
C PHE A 50 -5.92 2.69 11.88
N ALA A 51 -6.43 3.80 11.35
CA ALA A 51 -7.15 4.80 12.16
C ALA A 51 -8.39 4.20 12.85
N TRP A 52 -9.16 3.38 12.14
CA TRP A 52 -10.32 2.70 12.70
C TRP A 52 -9.97 1.76 13.87
N ARG A 53 -8.89 0.99 13.74
CA ARG A 53 -8.40 0.12 14.84
C ARG A 53 -7.98 0.91 16.08
N LEU A 54 -7.66 2.19 15.94
CA LEU A 54 -7.42 3.13 17.04
C LEU A 54 -8.69 3.83 17.54
N GLY A 55 -9.86 3.44 17.03
CA GLY A 55 -11.15 4.00 17.43
C GLY A 55 -11.48 5.33 16.77
N VAL A 56 -10.87 5.64 15.62
CA VAL A 56 -11.03 6.92 14.90
C VAL A 56 -11.79 6.71 13.60
N ILE A 57 -12.81 7.53 13.36
CA ILE A 57 -13.51 7.67 12.07
C ILE A 57 -13.20 9.07 11.54
N HIS A 58 -12.78 9.19 10.29
CA HIS A 58 -12.32 10.44 9.68
C HIS A 58 -13.45 11.44 9.41
N ARG A 59 -14.57 11.00 8.84
CA ARG A 59 -15.83 11.77 8.60
C ARG A 59 -15.78 12.92 7.59
N ASP A 60 -14.61 13.42 7.22
CA ASP A 60 -14.43 14.49 6.23
C ASP A 60 -13.44 14.05 5.14
N LEU A 61 -13.56 12.83 4.66
CA LEU A 61 -12.65 12.33 3.64
C LEU A 61 -13.03 12.90 2.26
N LYS A 62 -12.09 13.63 1.66
CA LYS A 62 -12.22 14.31 0.36
C LYS A 62 -10.84 14.46 -0.30
N PRO A 63 -10.75 14.78 -1.60
CA PRO A 63 -9.48 14.88 -2.31
C PRO A 63 -8.51 15.92 -1.71
N ALA A 64 -9.04 16.99 -1.12
CA ALA A 64 -8.24 18.01 -0.42
C ALA A 64 -7.54 17.48 0.85
N ASN A 65 -8.03 16.38 1.43
CA ASN A 65 -7.49 15.77 2.66
C ASN A 65 -6.62 14.54 2.36
N ILE A 66 -6.28 14.30 1.08
CA ILE A 66 -5.38 13.24 0.66
C ILE A 66 -4.23 13.89 -0.09
N MET A 67 -3.03 13.78 0.46
CA MET A 67 -1.84 14.47 -0.02
C MET A 67 -0.88 13.49 -0.68
N ARG A 68 -0.35 13.83 -1.86
CA ARG A 68 0.70 13.06 -2.52
C ARG A 68 2.04 13.37 -1.88
N VAL A 69 2.83 12.33 -1.67
CA VAL A 69 4.20 12.43 -1.18
C VAL A 69 5.11 12.50 -2.40
N GLU A 70 5.81 13.63 -2.56
CA GLU A 70 6.95 13.69 -3.48
C GLU A 70 8.11 12.90 -2.89
N GLU A 71 8.56 11.88 -3.61
CA GLU A 71 9.80 11.19 -3.28
C GLU A 71 10.93 11.78 -4.12
N PRO A 72 12.06 12.17 -3.51
CA PRO A 72 13.23 12.56 -4.26
C PRO A 72 13.74 11.33 -5.04
N ARG A 73 13.74 11.40 -6.36
CA ARG A 73 14.46 10.43 -7.20
C ARG A 73 15.88 10.94 -7.46
N ASN A 74 16.85 10.04 -7.36
CA ASN A 74 18.28 10.33 -7.61
C ASN A 74 18.59 10.74 -9.07
N ASP A 75 17.63 10.68 -9.98
CA ASP A 75 17.76 11.04 -11.40
C ASP A 75 17.33 12.49 -11.71
N GLY A 76 16.95 13.28 -10.70
CA GLY A 76 16.53 14.67 -10.87
C GLY A 76 15.09 14.84 -11.38
N HIS A 77 14.38 13.75 -11.70
CA HIS A 77 12.99 13.79 -12.13
C HIS A 77 12.04 13.63 -10.94
N HIS A 78 11.41 14.74 -10.55
CA HIS A 78 10.38 14.78 -9.51
C HIS A 78 9.02 14.43 -10.12
N GLN A 79 8.81 13.17 -10.51
CA GLN A 79 7.45 12.67 -10.69
C GLN A 79 6.94 12.22 -9.32
N PRO A 80 5.85 12.81 -8.78
CA PRO A 80 5.34 12.34 -7.50
C PRO A 80 4.81 10.92 -7.70
N GLY A 81 5.25 10.00 -6.85
CA GLY A 81 4.76 8.62 -6.88
C GLY A 81 3.29 8.51 -6.48
N THR A 82 2.86 7.29 -6.23
CA THR A 82 1.52 6.95 -5.74
C THR A 82 1.45 6.95 -4.21
N ASN A 83 2.52 7.37 -3.53
CA ASN A 83 2.53 7.48 -2.08
C ASN A 83 1.65 8.65 -1.63
N VAL A 84 0.74 8.36 -0.70
CA VAL A 84 -0.24 9.31 -0.19
C VAL A 84 -0.28 9.31 1.33
N LYS A 85 -0.65 10.45 1.89
CA LYS A 85 -0.95 10.64 3.31
C LYS A 85 -2.38 11.19 3.43
N VAL A 86 -3.14 10.64 4.37
CA VAL A 86 -4.46 11.17 4.72
C VAL A 86 -4.28 12.20 5.84
N SER A 87 -4.77 13.42 5.65
CA SER A 87 -4.65 14.55 6.59
C SER A 87 -6.02 14.92 7.19
N ASP A 88 -6.02 15.86 8.14
CA ASP A 88 -7.24 16.55 8.61
C ASP A 88 -8.31 15.66 9.24
N PHE A 89 -7.89 14.93 10.28
CA PHE A 89 -8.79 14.30 11.26
C PHE A 89 -9.51 15.33 12.17
N GLY A 90 -9.62 16.61 11.76
CA GLY A 90 -10.20 17.70 12.56
C GLY A 90 -11.70 17.55 12.83
N ALA A 91 -12.41 16.77 12.01
CA ALA A 91 -13.80 16.36 12.23
C ALA A 91 -13.91 14.96 12.86
N ALA A 92 -12.79 14.32 13.16
CA ALA A 92 -12.77 12.97 13.71
C ALA A 92 -13.24 12.98 15.15
N MET A 93 -13.95 11.93 15.52
CA MET A 93 -14.50 11.77 16.86
C MET A 93 -14.07 10.41 17.38
N SER A 94 -13.63 10.37 18.64
CA SER A 94 -13.53 9.12 19.38
C SER A 94 -14.93 8.52 19.47
N ILE A 95 -15.06 7.19 19.33
CA ILE A 95 -16.34 6.44 19.36
C ILE A 95 -17.21 6.77 20.59
N SER A 96 -16.65 7.42 21.62
CA SER A 96 -17.31 7.83 22.86
C SER A 96 -18.01 9.20 22.88
N ALA A 97 -17.91 10.05 21.85
CA ALA A 97 -18.63 11.33 21.81
C ALA A 97 -19.79 11.28 20.80
N SER A 98 -20.85 12.06 21.04
CA SER A 98 -22.16 11.87 20.41
C SER A 98 -22.74 13.14 19.80
N GLU A 99 -21.96 14.01 19.16
CA GLU A 99 -22.54 15.21 18.51
C GLU A 99 -21.83 15.60 17.21
N THR A 100 -22.50 15.42 16.07
CA THR A 100 -22.05 15.96 14.78
C THR A 100 -22.98 17.11 14.41
N LYS A 101 -22.51 18.37 14.44
CA LYS A 101 -23.27 19.51 13.94
C LYS A 101 -23.24 19.52 12.41
N VAL A 102 -24.37 19.22 11.77
CA VAL A 102 -24.55 19.18 10.30
C VAL A 102 -24.77 20.58 9.68
N SER A 103 -24.84 21.63 10.50
CA SER A 103 -25.18 22.99 10.06
C SER A 103 -23.94 23.90 9.97
N GLY A 104 -23.40 24.11 8.75
CA GLY A 104 -22.69 25.37 8.48
C GLY A 104 -21.50 25.38 7.51
N VAL A 105 -20.97 24.27 6.99
CA VAL A 105 -19.69 24.32 6.25
C VAL A 105 -19.73 23.44 4.99
N GLY A 106 -19.62 24.07 3.81
CA GLY A 106 -19.28 23.41 2.54
C GLY A 106 -20.37 22.56 1.88
N SER A 107 -20.02 21.97 0.73
CA SER A 107 -20.87 21.04 -0.02
C SER A 107 -20.81 19.64 0.62
N PRO A 108 -21.93 18.95 0.85
CA PRO A 108 -21.97 17.62 1.47
C PRO A 108 -21.56 16.48 0.51
N ALA A 109 -20.93 16.80 -0.62
CA ALA A 109 -20.70 15.89 -1.75
C ALA A 109 -20.02 14.54 -1.40
N TYR A 110 -19.20 14.51 -0.35
CA TYR A 110 -18.47 13.32 0.11
C TYR A 110 -19.05 12.67 1.37
N MET A 111 -20.12 13.24 1.95
CA MET A 111 -20.74 12.70 3.15
C MET A 111 -21.46 11.39 2.84
N SER A 112 -21.45 10.47 3.79
CA SER A 112 -22.24 9.23 3.70
C SER A 112 -23.73 9.48 3.93
N PRO A 113 -24.62 8.57 3.47
CA PRO A 113 -26.04 8.62 3.79
C PRO A 113 -26.31 8.60 5.30
N GLN A 114 -25.46 7.94 6.07
CA GLN A 114 -25.56 7.87 7.54
C GLN A 114 -25.23 9.22 8.17
N GLN A 115 -24.23 9.94 7.66
CA GLN A 115 -23.91 11.30 8.11
C GLN A 115 -25.07 12.27 7.83
N ILE A 116 -25.65 12.20 6.63
CA ILE A 116 -26.78 13.08 6.25
C ILE A 116 -28.03 12.81 7.10
N LYS A 117 -28.27 11.54 7.42
CA LYS A 117 -29.42 11.13 8.24
C LYS A 117 -29.15 11.21 9.75
N GLU A 118 -27.96 11.66 10.16
CA GLU A 118 -27.51 11.70 11.55
C GLU A 118 -27.64 10.33 12.27
N HIS A 119 -27.45 9.25 11.53
CA HIS A 119 -27.41 7.90 12.08
C HIS A 119 -26.06 7.63 12.78
N PRO A 120 -25.98 6.63 13.68
CA PRO A 120 -24.72 6.19 14.24
C PRO A 120 -23.69 5.86 13.15
N LEU A 121 -22.49 6.42 13.29
CA LEU A 121 -21.41 6.27 12.33
C LEU A 121 -20.48 5.14 12.73
N ASN A 122 -20.02 4.36 11.75
CA ASN A 122 -18.93 3.40 11.86
C ASN A 122 -17.93 3.59 10.70
N HIS A 123 -16.90 2.74 10.60
CA HIS A 123 -15.89 2.78 9.53
C HIS A 123 -16.47 2.72 8.11
N GLN A 124 -17.65 2.14 7.91
CA GLN A 124 -18.30 2.13 6.61
C GLN A 124 -18.70 3.54 6.13
N THR A 125 -18.77 4.53 7.03
CA THR A 125 -18.94 5.95 6.68
C THR A 125 -17.80 6.41 5.78
N ASP A 126 -16.56 6.16 6.20
CA ASP A 126 -15.37 6.56 5.47
C ASP A 126 -15.17 5.71 4.20
N ILE A 127 -15.63 4.45 4.20
CA ILE A 127 -15.66 3.61 2.98
C ILE A 127 -16.50 4.28 1.89
N PHE A 128 -17.68 4.82 2.24
CA PHE A 128 -18.52 5.54 1.29
C PHE A 128 -17.80 6.78 0.77
N SER A 129 -17.25 7.60 1.67
CA SER A 129 -16.53 8.82 1.29
C SER A 129 -15.33 8.53 0.39
N LEU A 130 -14.56 7.47 0.68
CA LEU A 130 -13.44 7.04 -0.17
C LEU A 130 -13.96 6.54 -1.53
N GLY A 131 -15.12 5.87 -1.56
CA GLY A 131 -15.80 5.50 -2.81
C GLY A 131 -16.15 6.70 -3.67
N VAL A 132 -16.61 7.81 -3.06
CA VAL A 132 -16.88 9.08 -3.77
C VAL A 132 -15.58 9.68 -4.31
N VAL A 133 -14.52 9.70 -3.51
CA VAL A 133 -13.19 10.17 -3.93
C VAL A 133 -12.68 9.34 -5.11
N MET A 134 -12.72 8.01 -5.01
CA MET A 134 -12.30 7.09 -6.06
C MET A 134 -13.09 7.34 -7.35
N TYR A 135 -14.42 7.43 -7.26
CA TYR A 135 -15.29 7.74 -8.39
C TYR A 135 -14.82 9.02 -9.12
N GLN A 136 -14.57 10.07 -8.37
CA GLN A 136 -14.21 11.36 -8.93
C GLN A 136 -12.79 11.40 -9.49
N LEU A 137 -11.84 10.71 -8.88
CA LEU A 137 -10.48 10.59 -9.43
C LEU A 137 -10.44 9.75 -10.71
N LEU A 138 -11.37 8.81 -10.88
CA LEU A 138 -11.48 8.00 -12.10
C LEU A 138 -12.19 8.76 -13.24
N THR A 139 -13.19 9.59 -12.92
CA THR A 139 -14.11 10.17 -13.94
C THR A 139 -14.00 11.68 -14.10
N GLY A 140 -13.45 12.39 -13.12
CA GLY A 140 -13.46 13.85 -13.03
C GLY A 140 -14.82 14.42 -12.66
N GLN A 141 -15.77 13.59 -12.22
CA GLN A 141 -17.13 14.00 -11.87
C GLN A 141 -17.52 13.43 -10.50
N LEU A 142 -18.43 14.11 -9.80
CA LEU A 142 -19.03 13.54 -8.59
C LEU A 142 -20.09 12.49 -8.97
N PRO A 143 -20.24 11.41 -8.19
CA PRO A 143 -21.27 10.38 -8.41
C PRO A 143 -22.69 10.92 -8.20
N PHE A 144 -22.83 12.01 -7.43
CA PHE A 144 -24.10 12.68 -7.14
C PHE A 144 -23.98 14.17 -7.47
N GLN A 145 -25.01 14.71 -8.12
CA GLN A 145 -25.05 16.12 -8.56
C GLN A 145 -26.36 16.77 -8.11
N GLY A 146 -26.29 18.02 -7.67
CA GLY A 146 -27.41 18.74 -7.07
C GLY A 146 -27.17 20.24 -7.12
N SER A 147 -28.21 20.99 -7.45
CA SER A 147 -28.15 22.44 -7.62
C SER A 147 -28.01 23.21 -6.30
N ASN A 148 -28.24 22.55 -5.17
CA ASN A 148 -28.08 23.08 -3.82
C ASN A 148 -27.84 21.94 -2.79
N ASN A 149 -27.49 22.30 -1.55
CA ASN A 149 -27.19 21.33 -0.49
C ASN A 149 -28.33 20.34 -0.21
N TYR A 150 -29.59 20.79 -0.21
CA TYR A 150 -30.73 19.89 0.02
C TYR A 150 -30.87 18.86 -1.11
N SER A 151 -30.79 19.28 -2.37
CA SER A 151 -30.82 18.37 -3.52
C SER A 151 -29.64 17.41 -3.52
N MET A 152 -28.46 17.86 -3.10
CA MET A 152 -27.28 17.02 -2.94
C MET A 152 -27.49 15.94 -1.86
N MET A 153 -27.99 16.34 -0.69
CA MET A 153 -28.33 15.41 0.39
C MET A 153 -29.37 14.38 -0.04
N TYR A 154 -30.39 14.80 -0.81
CA TYR A 154 -31.38 13.90 -1.37
C TYR A 154 -30.75 12.88 -2.33
N GLN A 155 -29.90 13.34 -3.25
CA GLN A 155 -29.20 12.47 -4.21
C GLN A 155 -28.29 11.46 -3.50
N ILE A 156 -27.50 11.91 -2.53
CA ILE A 156 -26.64 11.02 -1.76
C ILE A 156 -27.46 9.96 -1.03
N THR A 157 -28.68 10.26 -0.57
CA THR A 157 -29.48 9.32 0.22
C THR A 157 -30.39 8.40 -0.60
N HIS A 158 -30.72 8.76 -1.85
CA HIS A 158 -31.74 8.05 -2.65
C HIS A 158 -31.30 7.67 -4.06
N ALA A 159 -30.35 8.39 -4.68
CA ALA A 159 -29.99 8.15 -6.07
C ALA A 159 -28.93 7.06 -6.22
N GLU A 160 -29.04 6.30 -7.30
CA GLU A 160 -27.99 5.40 -7.77
C GLU A 160 -27.03 6.16 -8.68
N PRO A 161 -25.71 6.08 -8.44
CA PRO A 161 -24.74 6.74 -9.29
C PRO A 161 -24.60 6.03 -10.64
N VAL A 162 -24.26 6.79 -11.68
CA VAL A 162 -23.94 6.19 -12.99
C VAL A 162 -22.58 5.48 -12.88
N PRO A 163 -22.39 4.26 -13.43
CA PRO A 163 -21.10 3.57 -13.37
C PRO A 163 -19.94 4.40 -13.96
N PRO A 164 -18.75 4.39 -13.35
CA PRO A 164 -17.57 5.10 -13.85
C PRO A 164 -17.23 4.85 -15.33
N SER A 165 -17.40 3.62 -15.81
CA SER A 165 -17.14 3.25 -17.21
C SER A 165 -17.98 4.02 -18.23
N ALA A 166 -19.13 4.57 -17.83
CA ALA A 166 -19.93 5.43 -18.69
C ALA A 166 -19.22 6.76 -19.04
N PHE A 167 -18.33 7.23 -18.16
CA PHE A 167 -17.55 8.46 -18.35
C PHE A 167 -16.12 8.18 -18.81
N ARG A 168 -15.57 7.01 -18.47
CA ARG A 168 -14.22 6.58 -18.85
C ARG A 168 -14.27 5.13 -19.37
N PRO A 169 -14.57 4.91 -20.67
CA PRO A 169 -14.87 3.59 -21.24
C PRO A 169 -13.74 2.54 -21.17
N GLU A 170 -12.52 2.99 -20.94
CA GLU A 170 -11.33 2.14 -20.71
C GLU A 170 -11.34 1.43 -19.34
N LEU A 171 -12.18 1.86 -18.40
CA LEU A 171 -12.30 1.22 -17.08
C LEU A 171 -12.89 -0.19 -17.21
N PRO A 172 -12.28 -1.21 -16.58
CA PRO A 172 -12.82 -2.55 -16.58
C PRO A 172 -14.11 -2.65 -15.73
N PRO A 173 -15.04 -3.55 -16.08
CA PRO A 173 -16.28 -3.75 -15.31
C PRO A 173 -16.08 -4.08 -13.82
N ALA A 174 -14.92 -4.65 -13.48
CA ALA A 174 -14.56 -4.91 -12.08
C ALA A 174 -14.45 -3.61 -11.26
N LEU A 175 -13.93 -2.52 -11.84
CA LEU A 175 -13.85 -1.23 -11.15
C LEU A 175 -15.21 -0.58 -10.96
N ASP A 176 -16.13 -0.73 -11.92
CA ASP A 176 -17.52 -0.32 -11.71
C ASP A 176 -18.10 -1.05 -10.50
N ALA A 177 -17.99 -2.38 -10.45
CA ALA A 177 -18.53 -3.15 -9.33
C ALA A 177 -17.97 -2.71 -7.97
N ILE A 178 -16.66 -2.46 -7.90
CA ILE A 178 -15.98 -2.01 -6.67
C ILE A 178 -16.49 -0.62 -6.23
N VAL A 179 -16.49 0.35 -7.14
CA VAL A 179 -16.93 1.72 -6.83
C VAL A 179 -18.41 1.73 -6.43
N MET A 180 -19.25 1.03 -7.20
CA MET A 180 -20.68 0.95 -6.94
C MET A 180 -20.99 0.26 -5.60
N ARG A 181 -20.21 -0.75 -5.21
CA ARG A 181 -20.32 -1.41 -3.90
C ARG A 181 -19.90 -0.50 -2.75
N ALA A 182 -18.83 0.28 -2.91
CA ALA A 182 -18.43 1.28 -1.91
C ALA A 182 -19.50 2.38 -1.72
N LEU A 183 -20.22 2.72 -2.80
CA LEU A 183 -21.28 3.74 -2.82
C LEU A 183 -22.68 3.22 -2.42
N GLN A 184 -22.80 1.98 -1.97
CA GLN A 184 -24.07 1.44 -1.49
C GLN A 184 -24.62 2.25 -0.31
N LYS A 185 -25.94 2.47 -0.31
CA LYS A 185 -26.59 3.31 0.72
C LYS A 185 -26.78 2.55 2.03
N SER A 186 -27.18 1.29 1.90
CA SER A 186 -27.29 0.32 2.99
C SER A 186 -25.91 -0.10 3.47
N LEU A 187 -25.77 -0.30 4.79
CA LEU A 187 -24.53 -0.81 5.39
C LEU A 187 -24.34 -2.32 5.16
N ASP A 188 -25.42 -3.05 4.89
CA ASP A 188 -25.37 -4.49 4.65
C ASP A 188 -24.86 -4.81 3.23
N ASP A 189 -25.14 -3.91 2.28
CA ASP A 189 -24.73 -4.06 0.87
C ASP A 189 -23.37 -3.40 0.59
N ARG A 190 -22.93 -2.46 1.44
CA ARG A 190 -21.62 -1.82 1.36
C ARG A 190 -20.53 -2.77 1.86
N TYR A 191 -19.28 -2.49 1.50
CA TYR A 191 -18.14 -3.25 2.04
C TYR A 191 -18.18 -3.29 3.58
N PRO A 192 -18.18 -4.50 4.17
CA PRO A 192 -18.29 -4.65 5.62
C PRO A 192 -17.01 -4.27 6.35
N THR A 193 -15.85 -4.31 5.67
CA THR A 193 -14.53 -4.01 6.24
C THR A 193 -13.61 -3.36 5.20
N TRP A 194 -12.59 -2.64 5.68
CA TRP A 194 -11.51 -2.13 4.83
C TRP A 194 -10.74 -3.24 4.11
N ASP A 195 -10.57 -4.39 4.75
CA ASP A 195 -9.93 -5.57 4.15
C ASP A 195 -10.69 -6.06 2.93
N ALA A 196 -12.02 -6.18 3.01
CA ALA A 196 -12.85 -6.60 1.88
C ALA A 196 -12.73 -5.60 0.70
N PHE A 197 -12.74 -4.29 0.98
CA PHE A 197 -12.58 -3.27 -0.06
C PHE A 197 -11.18 -3.33 -0.70
N SER A 198 -10.13 -3.38 0.12
CA SER A 198 -8.75 -3.43 -0.37
C SER A 198 -8.40 -4.70 -1.15
N PHE A 199 -9.04 -5.83 -0.82
CA PHE A 199 -8.85 -7.09 -1.50
C PHE A 199 -9.35 -6.99 -2.94
N ASP A 200 -10.57 -6.50 -3.14
CA ASP A 200 -11.15 -6.32 -4.47
C ASP A 200 -10.34 -5.30 -5.30
N LEU A 201 -9.86 -4.21 -4.67
CA LEU A 201 -8.96 -3.25 -5.33
C LEU A 201 -7.66 -3.91 -5.82
N ALA A 202 -7.05 -4.77 -4.99
CA ALA A 202 -5.81 -5.46 -5.35
C ALA A 202 -6.00 -6.54 -6.42
N GLU A 203 -7.16 -7.20 -6.45
CA GLU A 203 -7.55 -8.11 -7.54
C GLU A 203 -7.75 -7.35 -8.86
N ALA A 204 -8.46 -6.22 -8.82
CA ALA A 204 -8.64 -5.37 -10.01
C ALA A 204 -7.30 -4.86 -10.56
N PHE A 205 -6.38 -4.47 -9.68
CA PHE A 205 -5.04 -4.04 -10.06
C PHE A 205 -4.24 -5.13 -10.80
N ARG A 206 -4.31 -6.39 -10.36
CA ARG A 206 -3.66 -7.51 -11.06
C ARG A 206 -4.17 -7.68 -12.48
N GLY A 207 -5.45 -7.41 -12.73
CA GLY A 207 -6.04 -7.45 -14.07
C GLY A 207 -5.55 -6.34 -15.00
N GLU A 208 -5.21 -5.16 -14.47
CA GLU A 208 -4.69 -4.01 -15.22
C GLU A 208 -3.16 -4.03 -15.40
N SER A 209 -2.40 -4.46 -14.40
CA SER A 209 -0.93 -4.64 -14.49
C SER A 209 -0.52 -5.63 -15.59
N LEU A 210 -1.39 -6.58 -15.93
CA LEU A 210 -1.20 -7.48 -17.08
C LEU A 210 -1.41 -6.80 -18.44
N ARG A 211 -2.02 -5.61 -18.48
CA ARG A 211 -2.36 -4.85 -19.69
C ARG A 211 -1.41 -3.67 -19.93
N GLU A 212 -0.88 -3.06 -18.89
CA GLU A 212 0.13 -2.00 -18.99
C GLU A 212 1.52 -2.59 -18.71
N GLN A 213 2.32 -2.76 -19.76
CA GLN A 213 3.76 -3.06 -19.66
C GLN A 213 4.50 -1.86 -19.07
N ASP A 214 4.31 -1.59 -17.78
CA ASP A 214 5.18 -0.70 -17.04
C ASP A 214 6.12 -1.54 -16.16
N ASN A 215 7.42 -1.27 -16.27
CA ASN A 215 8.48 -2.08 -15.64
C ASN A 215 8.56 -1.85 -14.10
N ARG A 216 7.46 -1.39 -13.48
CA ARG A 216 7.31 -1.09 -12.05
C ARG A 216 6.34 -2.08 -11.43
N ILE A 217 6.83 -2.90 -10.51
CA ILE A 217 5.98 -3.75 -9.66
C ILE A 217 5.26 -2.81 -8.69
N ALA A 218 3.94 -2.78 -8.71
CA ALA A 218 3.15 -1.91 -7.85
C ALA A 218 3.16 -2.38 -6.40
N ASP A 219 2.93 -1.47 -5.45
CA ASP A 219 3.04 -1.82 -4.03
C ASP A 219 1.99 -2.83 -3.56
N SER A 220 0.80 -2.85 -4.19
CA SER A 220 -0.23 -3.86 -3.94
C SER A 220 0.22 -5.26 -4.38
N GLU A 221 0.91 -5.37 -5.51
CA GLU A 221 1.49 -6.61 -6.02
C GLU A 221 2.64 -7.07 -5.11
N LYS A 222 3.56 -6.16 -4.76
CA LYS A 222 4.63 -6.42 -3.79
C LYS A 222 4.08 -6.97 -2.49
N PHE A 223 3.11 -6.29 -1.88
CA PHE A 223 2.50 -6.67 -0.61
C PHE A 223 1.86 -8.07 -0.67
N ASN A 224 1.07 -8.33 -1.71
CA ASN A 224 0.43 -9.64 -1.89
C ASN A 224 1.45 -10.75 -2.15
N SER A 225 2.53 -10.45 -2.87
CA SER A 225 3.64 -11.38 -3.07
C SER A 225 4.30 -11.70 -1.73
N LEU A 226 4.67 -10.71 -0.91
CA LEU A 226 5.25 -10.94 0.41
C LEU A 226 4.37 -11.84 1.30
N ARG A 227 3.06 -11.57 1.34
CA ARG A 227 2.08 -12.32 2.15
C ARG A 227 2.01 -13.81 1.78
N ARG A 228 2.37 -14.19 0.55
CA ARG A 228 2.39 -15.59 0.09
C ARG A 228 3.69 -16.32 0.40
N LEU A 229 4.79 -15.60 0.69
CA LEU A 229 6.10 -16.21 0.88
C LEU A 229 6.25 -16.78 2.29
N ALA A 230 6.83 -17.98 2.40
CA ALA A 230 7.08 -18.65 3.66
C ALA A 230 7.98 -17.82 4.61
N PHE A 231 8.90 -17.03 4.06
CA PHE A 231 9.75 -16.10 4.81
C PHE A 231 8.93 -15.19 5.73
N PHE A 232 7.85 -14.61 5.20
CA PHE A 232 7.06 -13.58 5.88
C PHE A 232 5.84 -14.10 6.62
N ARG A 233 5.72 -15.43 6.81
CA ARG A 233 4.53 -16.04 7.43
C ARG A 233 4.15 -15.50 8.82
N ASP A 234 5.13 -14.96 9.55
CA ASP A 234 4.98 -14.44 10.91
C ASP A 234 4.94 -12.91 10.96
N PHE A 235 4.93 -12.24 9.79
CA PHE A 235 4.87 -10.78 9.68
C PHE A 235 3.40 -10.33 9.65
N THR A 236 3.12 -9.24 10.35
CA THR A 236 1.87 -8.50 10.28
C THR A 236 1.81 -7.62 9.04
N ASP A 237 0.62 -7.21 8.64
CA ASP A 237 0.42 -6.29 7.51
C ASP A 237 1.24 -4.99 7.66
N VAL A 238 1.41 -4.47 8.88
CA VAL A 238 2.21 -3.27 9.14
C VAL A 238 3.69 -3.52 8.83
N GLU A 239 4.22 -4.65 9.29
CA GLU A 239 5.61 -5.06 9.05
C GLU A 239 5.84 -5.38 7.56
N LEU A 240 4.88 -6.03 6.90
CA LEU A 240 4.93 -6.29 5.45
C LEU A 240 5.01 -4.99 4.64
N TRP A 241 4.21 -3.98 4.99
CA TRP A 241 4.27 -2.67 4.34
C TRP A 241 5.60 -1.95 4.57
N GLU A 242 6.19 -2.13 5.73
CA GLU A 242 7.52 -1.64 5.99
C GLU A 242 8.55 -2.30 5.09
N VAL A 243 8.45 -3.62 4.87
CA VAL A 243 9.29 -4.33 3.89
C VAL A 243 9.06 -3.83 2.47
N VAL A 244 7.82 -3.57 2.06
CA VAL A 244 7.52 -2.98 0.73
C VAL A 244 8.22 -1.63 0.54
N ARG A 245 8.27 -0.79 1.58
CA ARG A 245 8.92 0.53 1.53
C ARG A 245 10.45 0.45 1.60
N LEU A 246 10.99 -0.48 2.37
CA LEU A 246 12.44 -0.61 2.58
C LEU A 246 13.14 -1.43 1.49
N GLY A 247 12.41 -2.33 0.82
CA GLY A 247 12.95 -3.24 -0.18
C GLY A 247 12.93 -2.67 -1.58
N GLU A 248 14.02 -2.84 -2.31
CA GLU A 248 14.12 -2.53 -3.74
C GLU A 248 13.74 -3.76 -4.57
N TRP A 249 12.68 -3.64 -5.36
CA TRP A 249 12.14 -4.76 -6.13
C TRP A 249 12.66 -4.72 -7.56
N HIS A 250 13.20 -5.85 -8.00
CA HIS A 250 13.80 -6.00 -9.32
C HIS A 250 13.24 -7.21 -10.05
N ARG A 251 12.82 -7.02 -11.30
CA ARG A 251 12.58 -8.11 -12.25
C ARG A 251 13.86 -8.34 -13.03
N VAL A 252 14.38 -9.56 -12.98
CA VAL A 252 15.74 -9.90 -13.40
C VAL A 252 15.65 -11.03 -14.42
N ALA A 253 16.30 -10.88 -15.57
CA ALA A 253 16.32 -11.91 -16.61
C ALA A 253 17.12 -13.15 -16.16
N GLY A 254 16.85 -14.31 -16.78
CA GLY A 254 17.61 -15.54 -16.52
C GLY A 254 19.09 -15.43 -16.88
N GLY A 255 19.96 -16.00 -16.06
CA GLY A 255 21.41 -15.99 -16.22
C GLY A 255 22.11 -14.73 -15.70
N GLN A 256 21.37 -13.79 -15.10
CA GLN A 256 21.93 -12.56 -14.55
C GLN A 256 22.57 -12.83 -13.17
N MET A 257 23.75 -12.24 -12.95
CA MET A 257 24.47 -12.32 -11.68
C MET A 257 23.92 -11.30 -10.68
N LEU A 258 23.52 -11.76 -9.50
CA LEU A 258 23.02 -10.94 -8.39
C LEU A 258 24.10 -10.65 -7.36
N LEU A 259 24.85 -11.68 -6.94
CA LEU A 259 25.95 -11.58 -5.98
C LEU A 259 27.19 -12.26 -6.55
N ARG A 260 28.37 -11.71 -6.29
CA ARG A 260 29.64 -12.35 -6.65
C ARG A 260 30.46 -12.68 -5.42
N GLU A 261 31.08 -13.85 -5.41
CA GLU A 261 31.99 -14.29 -4.37
C GLU A 261 33.14 -13.28 -4.19
N GLY A 262 33.39 -12.86 -2.95
CA GLY A 262 34.45 -11.91 -2.60
C GLY A 262 34.05 -10.43 -2.63
N ASP A 263 32.90 -10.07 -3.21
CA ASP A 263 32.40 -8.68 -3.19
C ASP A 263 32.03 -8.26 -1.76
N ALA A 264 32.00 -6.96 -1.51
CA ALA A 264 31.52 -6.41 -0.25
C ALA A 264 30.04 -6.78 -0.02
N ALA A 265 29.69 -6.99 1.25
CA ALA A 265 28.35 -7.39 1.65
C ALA A 265 27.64 -6.25 2.41
N ASP A 266 26.60 -5.70 1.81
CA ASP A 266 25.88 -4.49 2.26
C ASP A 266 24.36 -4.66 2.34
N GLY A 267 23.87 -5.89 2.12
CA GLY A 267 22.46 -6.22 2.07
C GLY A 267 22.22 -7.68 1.71
N PHE A 268 20.97 -8.08 1.59
CA PHE A 268 20.58 -9.43 1.21
C PHE A 268 19.40 -9.41 0.23
N PHE A 269 19.14 -10.56 -0.39
CA PHE A 269 18.04 -10.73 -1.33
C PHE A 269 17.04 -11.75 -0.81
N ILE A 270 15.76 -11.51 -1.07
CA ILE A 270 14.68 -12.50 -0.91
C ILE A 270 14.08 -12.75 -2.29
N LEU A 271 13.93 -14.03 -2.65
CA LEU A 271 13.34 -14.42 -3.91
C LEU A 271 11.81 -14.41 -3.78
N ALA A 272 11.14 -13.53 -4.52
CA ALA A 272 9.68 -13.49 -4.56
C ALA A 272 9.12 -14.48 -5.60
N GLU A 273 9.74 -14.58 -6.77
CA GLU A 273 9.34 -15.47 -7.86
C GLU A 273 10.57 -15.94 -8.65
N GLY A 274 10.50 -17.14 -9.23
CA GLY A 274 11.59 -17.73 -10.03
C GLY A 274 12.54 -18.61 -9.22
N GLU A 275 13.74 -18.83 -9.78
CA GLU A 275 14.76 -19.70 -9.19
C GLU A 275 16.15 -19.03 -9.22
N LEU A 276 16.92 -19.20 -8.14
CA LEU A 276 18.30 -18.75 -8.05
C LEU A 276 19.25 -19.93 -7.89
N LYS A 277 20.41 -19.85 -8.53
CA LYS A 277 21.50 -20.81 -8.38
C LYS A 277 22.61 -20.20 -7.54
N VAL A 278 23.03 -20.92 -6.50
CA VAL A 278 24.16 -20.56 -5.64
C VAL A 278 25.36 -21.44 -5.98
N THR A 279 26.48 -20.83 -6.34
CA THR A 279 27.73 -21.51 -6.68
C THR A 279 28.90 -20.97 -5.89
N LYS A 280 29.80 -21.85 -5.46
CA LYS A 280 31.07 -21.47 -4.84
C LYS A 280 32.22 -22.17 -5.52
N ALA A 281 33.27 -21.44 -5.88
CA ALA A 281 34.40 -21.99 -6.64
C ALA A 281 33.94 -22.85 -7.85
N ARG A 282 32.92 -22.36 -8.58
CA ARG A 282 32.26 -23.02 -9.74
C ARG A 282 31.51 -24.33 -9.45
N LYS A 283 31.37 -24.75 -8.19
CA LYS A 283 30.53 -25.89 -7.80
C LYS A 283 29.14 -25.42 -7.40
N LEU A 284 28.10 -26.12 -7.88
CA LEU A 284 26.72 -25.87 -7.46
C LEU A 284 26.54 -26.29 -6.00
N LEU A 285 26.14 -25.35 -5.15
CA LEU A 285 25.86 -25.61 -3.74
C LEU A 285 24.37 -25.86 -3.50
N ASN A 286 23.53 -24.99 -4.07
CA ASN A 286 22.09 -25.06 -3.91
C ASN A 286 21.35 -24.35 -5.05
N VAL A 287 20.07 -24.70 -5.21
CA VAL A 287 19.09 -23.94 -5.98
C VAL A 287 18.02 -23.46 -5.01
N LEU A 288 17.74 -22.15 -5.03
CA LEU A 288 16.76 -21.51 -4.18
C LEU A 288 15.47 -21.26 -4.95
N SER A 289 14.34 -21.45 -4.27
CA SER A 289 12.98 -21.22 -4.77
C SER A 289 12.32 -20.02 -4.08
N ALA A 290 11.16 -19.61 -4.59
CA ALA A 290 10.40 -18.49 -4.03
C ALA A 290 10.18 -18.63 -2.52
N GLY A 291 10.47 -17.56 -1.79
CA GLY A 291 10.39 -17.49 -0.33
C GLY A 291 11.70 -17.78 0.39
N GLU A 292 12.77 -18.14 -0.32
CA GLU A 292 14.10 -18.28 0.26
C GLU A 292 14.91 -16.98 0.15
N CYS A 293 15.86 -16.78 1.07
CA CYS A 293 16.77 -15.63 1.08
C CYS A 293 18.21 -16.02 0.80
N VAL A 294 19.02 -15.04 0.37
CA VAL A 294 20.44 -15.23 0.11
C VAL A 294 21.24 -13.97 0.44
N GLY A 295 22.45 -14.16 0.92
CA GLY A 295 23.31 -13.06 1.37
C GLY A 295 22.97 -12.57 2.77
N GLU A 296 22.15 -13.31 3.53
CA GLU A 296 21.71 -12.97 4.89
C GLU A 296 22.87 -12.86 5.90
N MET A 297 24.02 -13.48 5.60
CA MET A 297 25.26 -13.32 6.38
C MET A 297 25.77 -11.88 6.41
N ALA A 298 25.44 -11.07 5.38
CA ALA A 298 25.73 -9.64 5.38
C ALA A 298 25.07 -8.91 6.56
N TRP A 299 23.89 -9.37 6.96
CA TRP A 299 23.14 -8.82 8.09
C TRP A 299 23.56 -9.46 9.42
N LEU A 300 23.65 -10.79 9.45
CA LEU A 300 23.86 -11.55 10.68
C LEU A 300 25.30 -11.53 11.20
N THR A 301 26.28 -11.40 10.30
CA THR A 301 27.71 -11.41 10.64
C THR A 301 28.41 -10.25 9.94
N PRO A 302 28.15 -8.98 10.35
CA PRO A 302 28.71 -7.81 9.68
C PRO A 302 30.25 -7.76 9.72
N GLU A 303 30.88 -8.47 10.66
CA GLU A 303 32.34 -8.63 10.73
C GLU A 303 32.93 -9.39 9.54
N HIS A 304 32.14 -10.27 8.91
CA HIS A 304 32.49 -11.01 7.70
C HIS A 304 31.90 -10.29 6.49
N GLY A 305 32.50 -9.16 6.14
CA GLY A 305 31.98 -8.21 5.16
C GLY A 305 32.07 -8.63 3.69
N THR A 306 32.27 -9.91 3.37
CA THR A 306 32.38 -10.40 1.98
C THR A 306 31.39 -11.50 1.64
N ARG A 307 30.95 -11.53 0.37
CA ARG A 307 30.05 -12.56 -0.15
C ARG A 307 30.75 -13.91 -0.22
N GLY A 308 30.13 -14.94 0.34
CA GLY A 308 30.71 -16.29 0.40
C GLY A 308 30.47 -17.19 -0.82
N ALA A 309 29.66 -16.75 -1.78
CA ALA A 309 29.29 -17.50 -2.99
C ALA A 309 28.75 -16.56 -4.09
N ASP A 310 28.84 -17.02 -5.34
CA ASP A 310 28.15 -16.43 -6.49
C ASP A 310 26.66 -16.81 -6.46
N VAL A 311 25.80 -15.87 -6.86
CA VAL A 311 24.35 -16.08 -6.97
C VAL A 311 23.88 -15.53 -8.30
N SER A 312 23.22 -16.37 -9.10
CA SER A 312 22.67 -16.00 -10.40
C SER A 312 21.25 -16.53 -10.58
N THR A 313 20.45 -15.85 -11.40
CA THR A 313 19.10 -16.31 -11.76
C THR A 313 19.17 -17.47 -12.75
N LEU A 314 18.29 -18.46 -12.62
CA LEU A 314 18.15 -19.54 -13.60
C LEU A 314 17.11 -19.22 -14.68
N CYS A 315 16.07 -18.48 -14.30
CA CYS A 315 14.99 -18.02 -15.16
C CYS A 315 14.68 -16.54 -14.89
N GLU A 316 13.67 -15.98 -15.53
CA GLU A 316 13.15 -14.67 -15.13
C GLU A 316 12.66 -14.75 -13.69
N SER A 317 13.18 -13.88 -12.84
CA SER A 317 12.95 -13.90 -11.39
C SER A 317 12.60 -12.52 -10.87
N VAL A 318 11.78 -12.48 -9.83
CA VAL A 318 11.49 -11.25 -9.06
C VAL A 318 12.22 -11.35 -7.73
N VAL A 319 13.12 -10.41 -7.46
CA VAL A 319 13.93 -10.37 -6.24
C VAL A 319 13.70 -9.07 -5.47
N ILE A 320 13.76 -9.19 -4.15
CA ILE A 320 13.64 -8.08 -3.20
C ILE A 320 15.02 -7.87 -2.59
N HIS A 321 15.65 -6.74 -2.88
CA HIS A 321 16.92 -6.34 -2.27
C HIS A 321 16.66 -5.51 -1.03
N LEU A 322 17.25 -5.90 0.09
CA LEU A 322 17.19 -5.17 1.36
C LEU A 322 18.62 -4.82 1.79
N ALA A 323 18.95 -3.55 1.72
CA ALA A 323 20.21 -3.04 2.23
C ALA A 323 20.22 -3.08 3.77
N ASN A 324 21.38 -3.36 4.37
CA ASN A 324 21.54 -3.40 5.83
C ASN A 324 21.11 -2.06 6.47
N ALA A 325 21.52 -0.94 5.89
CA ALA A 325 21.13 0.40 6.35
C ALA A 325 19.63 0.72 6.19
N ALA A 326 18.93 0.04 5.29
CA ALA A 326 17.47 0.14 5.19
C ALA A 326 16.81 -0.63 6.34
N LEU A 327 17.29 -1.85 6.62
CA LEU A 327 16.76 -2.68 7.70
C LEU A 327 17.06 -2.11 9.09
N GLU A 328 18.20 -1.44 9.29
CA GLU A 328 18.50 -0.73 10.55
C GLU A 328 17.46 0.36 10.86
N ARG A 329 16.94 1.03 9.83
CA ARG A 329 15.91 2.07 9.94
C ARG A 329 14.49 1.52 10.11
N ALA A 330 14.30 0.20 10.01
CA ALA A 330 13.00 -0.43 10.22
C ALA A 330 12.55 -0.31 11.69
N SER A 331 11.26 -0.54 11.92
CA SER A 331 10.71 -0.68 13.27
C SER A 331 11.32 -1.87 14.00
N GLU A 332 11.42 -1.76 15.33
CA GLU A 332 11.93 -2.85 16.17
C GLU A 332 11.16 -4.16 16.01
N PRO A 333 9.80 -4.17 15.93
CA PRO A 333 9.05 -5.38 15.62
C PRO A 333 9.48 -6.01 14.28
N CYS A 334 9.60 -5.20 13.23
CA CYS A 334 9.98 -5.67 11.90
C CYS A 334 11.39 -6.30 11.91
N ARG A 335 12.39 -5.63 12.51
CA ARG A 335 13.75 -6.21 12.66
C ARG A 335 13.72 -7.55 13.39
N HIS A 336 12.98 -7.64 14.50
CA HIS A 336 12.86 -8.88 15.26
C HIS A 336 12.20 -10.02 14.45
N ARG A 337 11.25 -9.70 13.55
CA ARG A 337 10.68 -10.69 12.62
C ARG A 337 11.70 -11.20 11.61
N PHE A 338 12.54 -10.31 11.08
CA PHE A 338 13.65 -10.70 10.21
C PHE A 338 14.63 -11.63 10.92
N ASP A 339 15.08 -11.27 12.11
CA ASP A 339 16.02 -12.09 12.88
C ASP A 339 15.45 -13.49 13.15
N ARG A 340 14.16 -13.57 13.53
CA ARG A 340 13.48 -14.85 13.74
C ARG A 340 13.33 -15.66 12.46
N ALA A 341 13.06 -15.02 11.33
CA ALA A 341 12.99 -15.68 10.02
C ALA A 341 14.37 -16.23 9.60
N PHE A 342 15.44 -15.45 9.78
CA PHE A 342 16.81 -15.89 9.48
C PHE A 342 17.26 -17.05 10.36
N LEU A 343 17.00 -17.00 11.67
CA LEU A 343 17.32 -18.10 12.58
C LEU A 343 16.65 -19.40 12.15
N ARG A 344 15.36 -19.36 11.75
CA ARG A 344 14.66 -20.53 11.21
C ARG A 344 15.37 -21.09 9.98
N ILE A 345 15.70 -20.23 9.01
CA ILE A 345 16.37 -20.63 7.77
C ILE A 345 17.76 -21.23 8.05
N LEU A 346 18.53 -20.65 8.97
CA LEU A 346 19.84 -21.18 9.34
C LEU A 346 19.74 -22.55 10.01
N VAL A 347 18.77 -22.74 10.90
CA VAL A 347 18.53 -24.04 11.54
C VAL A 347 18.15 -25.10 10.50
N GLU A 348 17.26 -24.76 9.55
CA GLU A 348 16.87 -25.65 8.46
C GLU A 348 18.07 -26.01 7.57
N ARG A 349 18.88 -25.03 7.17
CA ARG A 349 20.09 -25.24 6.36
C ARG A 349 21.14 -26.08 7.09
N LEU A 350 21.35 -25.84 8.38
CA LEU A 350 22.29 -26.61 9.21
C LEU A 350 21.82 -28.06 9.37
N ALA A 351 20.52 -28.29 9.58
CA ALA A 351 19.95 -29.62 9.64
C ALA A 351 20.14 -30.38 8.32
N LEU A 352 19.89 -29.73 7.18
CA LEU A 352 20.14 -30.27 5.84
C LEU A 352 21.62 -30.59 5.60
N ALA A 353 22.54 -29.70 6.01
CA ALA A 353 23.97 -29.92 5.89
C ALA A 353 24.43 -31.12 6.74
N ASN A 354 23.96 -31.22 7.98
CA ASN A 354 24.28 -32.35 8.86
C ASN A 354 23.77 -33.68 8.28
N GLN A 355 22.54 -33.72 7.77
CA GLN A 355 22.00 -34.92 7.10
C GLN A 355 22.83 -35.35 5.89
N ARG A 356 23.30 -34.40 5.08
CA ARG A 356 24.17 -34.67 3.93
C ARG A 356 25.55 -35.21 4.34
N LEU A 357 26.07 -34.76 5.48
CA LEU A 357 27.36 -35.22 6.04
C LEU A 357 27.26 -36.61 6.69
N THR A 358 26.12 -36.96 7.30
CA THR A 358 25.92 -38.27 7.94
C THR A 358 25.52 -39.39 6.98
N ASN A 359 25.09 -39.06 5.76
CA ASN A 359 24.74 -40.02 4.71
C ASN A 359 25.92 -40.36 3.77
N VAL A 360 27.17 -40.20 4.25
CA VAL A 360 28.40 -40.60 3.56
C VAL A 360 28.91 -41.92 4.10
#